data_AF-A0A5C9AD01-F1
#
_entry.id   AF-A0A5C9AD01-F1
#
_cell.length_a   1.000
_cell.length_b   1.000
_cell.length_c   1.000
_cell.angle_alpha   90.00
_cell.angle_beta   90.00
_cell.angle_gamma   90.00
#
_symmetry.space_group_name_H-M   'P 1'
#
loop_
_entity.id
_entity.type
_entity.pdbx_description
1 polymer ?
#
loop_
_entity_poly.entity_id
_entity_poly.type
_entity_poly.pdbx_seq_one_letter_code
_entity_poly.pdbx_strand_id
1 'polypeptide(L)'
;CLSPSLLKKKLKSENTSYSQIITTCRMRYAVNELMMDGKNISQVSQSCGYNSTSYFISVFKDFYGMTPLHYVSQHRERTVA
;
A
#
# COMPACT_ATOMS: atom_id res chain seq x y z
N CYS A 1 9.67 -18.61 20.47
CA CYS A 1 9.50 -17.31 19.77
C CYS A 1 10.86 -16.77 19.35
N LEU A 2 10.99 -16.14 18.17
CA LEU A 2 12.26 -15.56 17.70
C LEU A 2 12.54 -14.22 18.41
N SER A 3 13.81 -13.92 18.69
CA SER A 3 14.20 -12.59 19.17
C SER A 3 14.11 -11.55 18.03
N PRO A 4 13.92 -10.25 18.35
CA PRO A 4 13.87 -9.19 17.33
C PRO A 4 15.10 -9.16 16.42
N SER A 5 16.29 -9.38 16.99
CA SER A 5 17.56 -9.41 16.25
C SER A 5 17.63 -10.60 15.29
N LEU A 6 17.16 -11.78 15.72
CA LEU A 6 17.13 -12.98 14.89
C LEU A 6 16.10 -12.85 13.77
N LEU A 7 14.92 -12.28 14.07
CA LEU A 7 13.91 -11.96 13.06
C LEU A 7 14.48 -11.00 12.00
N LYS A 8 15.13 -9.90 12.41
CA LYS A 8 15.75 -8.94 11.47
C LYS A 8 16.80 -9.61 10.58
N LYS A 9 17.65 -10.48 11.15
CA LYS A 9 18.65 -11.24 10.38
C LYS A 9 17.99 -12.17 9.36
N LYS A 10 16.93 -12.88 9.78
CA LYS A 10 16.19 -13.80 8.91
C LYS A 10 15.48 -13.08 7.77
N LEU A 11 14.79 -11.97 8.06
CA LEU A 11 14.16 -11.13 7.04
C LEU A 11 15.20 -10.61 6.03
N LYS A 12 16.37 -10.17 6.52
CA LYS A 12 17.46 -9.73 5.64
C LYS A 12 17.98 -10.86 4.74
N SER A 13 18.11 -12.08 5.25
CA SER A 13 18.50 -13.23 4.41
C SER A 13 17.44 -13.60 3.36
N GLU A 14 16.18 -13.23 3.60
CA GLU A 14 15.07 -13.34 2.65
C GLU A 14 14.92 -12.09 1.75
N ASN A 15 15.93 -11.20 1.73
CA ASN A 15 15.94 -9.94 0.97
C ASN A 15 14.77 -9.00 1.26
N THR A 16 14.27 -9.02 2.50
CA THR A 16 13.17 -8.14 2.93
C THR A 16 13.47 -7.51 4.29
N SER A 17 12.55 -6.67 4.75
CA SER A 17 12.59 -6.00 6.03
C SER A 17 11.18 -5.85 6.57
N TYR A 18 11.07 -5.62 7.88
CA TYR A 18 9.78 -5.35 8.51
C TYR A 18 9.03 -4.20 7.81
N SER A 19 9.73 -3.11 7.51
CA SER A 19 9.15 -1.95 6.83
C SER A 19 8.63 -2.27 5.43
N GLN A 20 9.35 -3.10 4.66
CA GLN A 20 8.90 -3.54 3.34
C GLN A 20 7.67 -4.44 3.43
N ILE A 21 7.62 -5.35 4.40
CA ILE A 21 6.46 -6.22 4.64
C ILE A 21 5.23 -5.37 4.99
N ILE A 22 5.36 -4.46 5.96
CA ILE A 22 4.26 -3.57 6.36
C ILE A 22 3.80 -2.71 5.18
N THR A 23 4.73 -2.13 4.42
CA THR A 23 4.38 -1.33 3.24
C THR A 23 3.64 -2.17 2.21
N THR A 24 4.10 -3.38 1.92
CA THR A 24 3.44 -4.30 0.99
C THR A 24 2.01 -4.63 1.44
N CYS A 25 1.82 -4.96 2.71
CA CYS A 25 0.49 -5.23 3.26
C CYS A 25 -0.43 -4.02 3.14
N ARG A 26 0.06 -2.82 3.49
CA ARG A 26 -0.70 -1.56 3.39
C ARG A 26 -1.09 -1.24 1.95
N MET A 27 -0.17 -1.39 1.00
CA MET A 27 -0.42 -1.10 -0.42
C MET A 27 -1.46 -2.05 -1.02
N ARG A 28 -1.37 -3.34 -0.70
CA ARG A 28 -2.37 -4.33 -1.12
C ARG A 28 -3.76 -4.02 -0.53
N TYR A 29 -3.81 -3.63 0.73
CA TYR A 29 -5.06 -3.21 1.36
C TYR A 29 -5.62 -1.92 0.74
N ALA A 30 -4.75 -0.95 0.43
CA ALA A 30 -5.13 0.30 -0.24
C ALA A 30 -5.82 0.04 -1.57
N VAL A 31 -5.31 -0.87 -2.41
CA VAL A 31 -5.95 -1.23 -3.67
C VAL A 31 -7.36 -1.78 -3.47
N ASN A 32 -7.54 -2.67 -2.49
CA ASN A 32 -8.87 -3.22 -2.19
C ASN A 32 -9.85 -2.11 -1.76
N GLU A 33 -9.40 -1.20 -0.90
CA GLU A 33 -10.20 -0.06 -0.43
C GLU A 33 -10.51 0.95 -1.54
N LEU A 34 -9.58 1.19 -2.46
CA LEU A 34 -9.75 2.11 -3.60
C LEU A 34 -10.81 1.63 -4.60
N MET A 35 -11.03 0.31 -4.68
CA MET A 35 -12.05 -0.28 -5.56
C MET A 35 -13.44 -0.32 -4.93
N MET A 36 -13.56 -0.06 -3.63
CA MET A 36 -14.85 0.08 -2.97
C MET A 36 -15.42 1.47 -3.22
N ASP A 37 -16.69 1.55 -3.63
CA ASP A 37 -17.35 2.82 -3.84
C ASP A 37 -17.53 3.61 -2.54
N GLY A 38 -17.45 4.94 -2.63
CA GLY A 38 -17.78 5.86 -1.54
C GLY A 38 -16.62 6.31 -0.65
N LYS A 39 -15.38 5.81 -0.85
CA LYS A 39 -14.20 6.27 -0.11
C LYS A 39 -13.34 7.23 -0.94
N ASN A 40 -12.95 8.35 -0.33
CA ASN A 40 -11.97 9.26 -0.93
C ASN A 40 -10.53 8.86 -0.55
N ILE A 41 -9.54 9.40 -1.29
CA ILE A 41 -8.12 9.07 -1.11
C ILE A 41 -7.61 9.33 0.32
N SER A 42 -8.13 10.36 1.00
CA SER A 42 -7.72 10.68 2.37
C SER A 42 -8.21 9.63 3.36
N GLN A 43 -9.44 9.14 3.19
CA GLN A 43 -9.99 8.07 4.02
C GLN A 43 -9.22 6.76 3.79
N VAL A 44 -8.91 6.42 2.54
CA VAL A 44 -8.09 5.23 2.22
C VAL A 44 -6.71 5.32 2.87
N SER A 45 -6.04 6.48 2.76
CA SER A 45 -4.75 6.72 3.42
C SER A 45 -4.81 6.43 4.92
N GLN A 46 -5.85 6.95 5.59
CA GLN A 46 -6.04 6.76 7.03
C GLN A 46 -6.32 5.29 7.38
N SER A 47 -7.19 4.61 6.63
CA SER A 47 -7.47 3.17 6.78
C SER A 47 -6.21 2.31 6.59
N CYS A 48 -5.30 2.74 5.72
CA CYS A 48 -4.01 2.07 5.49
C CYS A 48 -2.95 2.39 6.57
N GLY A 49 -3.28 3.19 7.59
CA GLY A 49 -2.39 3.54 8.69
C GLY A 49 -1.34 4.60 8.35
N TYR A 50 -1.64 5.50 7.40
CA TYR A 50 -0.82 6.68 7.09
C TYR A 50 -1.44 7.94 7.68
N ASN A 51 -0.62 8.72 8.38
CA ASN A 51 -1.04 10.01 8.95
C ASN A 51 -1.05 11.16 7.92
N SER A 52 -0.38 10.98 6.78
CA SER A 52 -0.28 11.98 5.72
C SER A 52 -0.73 11.38 4.40
N THR A 53 -1.80 11.94 3.85
CA THR A 53 -2.32 11.56 2.53
C THR A 53 -1.28 11.77 1.44
N SER A 54 -0.50 12.84 1.50
CA SER A 54 0.57 13.11 0.52
C SER A 54 1.67 12.04 0.58
N TYR A 55 2.07 11.62 1.79
CA TYR A 55 3.06 10.56 1.94
C TYR A 55 2.53 9.21 1.45
N PHE A 56 1.26 8.89 1.75
CA PHE A 56 0.58 7.73 1.20
C PHE A 56 0.61 7.73 -0.34
N ILE A 57 0.28 8.85 -0.97
CA ILE A 57 0.29 8.98 -2.44
C ILE A 57 1.69 8.73 -3.01
N SER A 58 2.73 9.28 -2.39
CA SER A 58 4.12 9.04 -2.82
C SER A 58 4.49 7.56 -2.71
N VAL A 59 4.23 6.93 -1.57
CA VAL A 59 4.53 5.51 -1.37
C VAL A 59 3.72 4.62 -2.33
N PHE A 60 2.45 4.93 -2.56
CA PHE A 60 1.61 4.21 -3.51
C PHE A 60 2.14 4.33 -4.94
N LYS A 61 2.56 5.54 -5.34
CA LYS A 61 3.18 5.78 -6.64
C LYS A 61 4.49 5.03 -6.80
N ASP A 62 5.33 5.01 -5.78
CA ASP A 62 6.59 4.25 -5.82
C ASP A 62 6.34 2.74 -5.90
N PHE A 63 5.26 2.26 -5.28
CA PHE A 63 4.92 0.83 -5.24
C PHE A 63 4.23 0.33 -6.51
N TYR A 64 3.29 1.10 -7.08
CA TYR A 64 2.47 0.70 -8.24
C TYR A 64 2.82 1.43 -9.54
N GLY A 65 3.74 2.40 -9.51
CA GLY A 65 4.15 3.19 -10.67
C GLY A 65 3.19 4.33 -11.04
N MET A 66 2.07 4.51 -10.34
CA MET A 66 1.05 5.52 -10.64
C MET A 66 0.34 6.01 -9.38
N THR A 67 -0.34 7.17 -9.46
CA THR A 67 -1.07 7.70 -8.31
C THR A 67 -2.33 6.87 -8.00
N PRO A 68 -2.83 6.85 -6.75
CA PRO A 68 -4.06 6.15 -6.39
C PRO A 68 -5.26 6.50 -7.28
N LEU A 69 -5.42 7.78 -7.62
CA LEU A 69 -6.52 8.26 -8.46
C LEU A 69 -6.41 7.71 -9.89
N HIS A 70 -5.19 7.72 -10.46
CA HIS A 70 -4.96 7.17 -11.79
C HIS A 70 -5.21 5.65 -11.81
N TYR A 71 -4.79 4.95 -10.76
CA TYR A 71 -5.04 3.52 -10.58
C TYR A 71 -6.54 3.21 -10.64
N VAL A 72 -7.37 3.96 -9.90
CA VAL A 72 -8.83 3.77 -9.91
C VAL A 72 -9.44 4.05 -11.29
N SER A 73 -9.05 5.14 -11.96
CA SER A 73 -9.55 5.47 -13.31
C SER A 73 -9.31 4.33 -14.29
N GLN A 74 -8.06 3.84 -14.35
CA GLN A 74 -7.67 2.79 -15.28
C GLN A 74 -8.41 1.46 -15.05
N HIS A 75 -8.68 1.10 -13.80
CA HIS A 75 -9.37 -0.16 -13.48
C HIS A 75 -10.88 -0.07 -13.68
N ARG A 76 -11.48 1.11 -13.48
CA ARG A 76 -12.90 1.34 -13.79
C ARG A 76 -13.15 1.30 -15.30
N GLU A 77 -12.29 1.94 -16.10
CA GLU A 77 -12.38 1.89 -17.57
C GLU A 77 -12.29 0.46 -18.13
N ARG A 78 -11.45 -0.39 -17.54
CA ARG A 78 -11.34 -1.81 -17.93
C ARG A 78 -12.55 -2.67 -17.56
N THR A 79 -13.37 -2.27 -16.58
CA THR A 79 -14.53 -3.06 -16.16
C THR A 79 -15.76 -2.78 -17.04
N VAL A 80 -15.75 -1.66 -17.77
CA VAL A 80 -16.87 -1.21 -18.62
C VAL A 80 -16.66 -1.58 -20.09
N ALA A 81 -15.45 -1.98 -20.47
CA ALA A 81 -15.10 -2.51 -21.79
C ALA A 81 -15.21 -4.05 -21.81
#